data_AF-A0A924IZK7-F1
#
_entry.id   AF-A0A924IZK7-F1
#
_cell.length_a   1.000
_cell.length_b   1.000
_cell.length_c   1.000
_cell.angle_alpha   90.00
_cell.angle_beta   90.00
_cell.angle_gamma   90.00
#
_symmetry.space_group_name_H-M   'P 1'
#
loop_
_entity.id
_entity.type
_entity.pdbx_description
1 polymer ?
#
loop_
_entity_poly.entity_id
_entity_poly.type
_entity_poly.pdbx_seq_one_letter_code
_entity_poly.pdbx_strand_id
1 'polypeptide(L)'
;MPFDLEYHARTSWVSQASSPQPPPVPAPAGAGFGERMVREDLTKEVVADIVASQPDVLVVDLIDERFDVVQIQGSWYTMSDYYERSGLVPPMRAVATSTSAYRSPERLRQFEAAVSLLAPELASALPRTRVVLHQAWYTARSADPAVQFYASATKNALSSNEALSGWYASLRSVFGRRLHVVEPPRRLLVGDPRHRWGLAHYHYIPEYYAWTMAALSEIAEGPVIPRRTTFRPPSWAPDWAQVAAWAHRKVRRAAYRAMSGAVSTRIILPGDATRGRPIGFSSIYRR
;
A
#
# COMPACT_ATOMS: atom_id res chain seq x y z
N MET A 1 -25.40 -13.04 4.94
CA MET A 1 -24.45 -11.99 5.36
C MET A 1 -25.29 -10.86 5.95
N PRO A 2 -24.98 -10.33 7.14
CA PRO A 2 -25.82 -9.30 7.78
C PRO A 2 -25.67 -7.89 7.18
N PHE A 3 -24.80 -7.73 6.17
CA PHE A 3 -24.55 -6.46 5.48
C PHE A 3 -24.79 -6.63 3.99
N ASP A 4 -25.38 -5.61 3.38
CA ASP A 4 -25.26 -5.35 1.95
C ASP A 4 -23.90 -4.68 1.71
N LEU A 5 -23.07 -5.31 0.87
CA LEU A 5 -21.67 -4.93 0.70
C LEU A 5 -21.46 -4.24 -0.66
N GLU A 6 -21.15 -2.95 -0.59
CA GLU A 6 -20.47 -2.22 -1.67
C GLU A 6 -18.95 -2.31 -1.46
N TYR A 7 -18.22 -2.72 -2.49
CA TYR A 7 -16.78 -2.98 -2.39
C TYR A 7 -16.01 -2.32 -3.53
N HIS A 8 -15.15 -1.38 -3.14
CA HIS A 8 -14.17 -0.69 -3.96
C HIS A 8 -12.76 -1.06 -3.48
N ALA A 9 -11.85 -1.30 -4.42
CA ALA A 9 -10.49 -1.74 -4.13
C ALA A 9 -9.55 -1.38 -5.26
N ARG A 10 -8.25 -1.66 -5.08
CA ARG A 10 -7.21 -1.50 -6.10
C ARG A 10 -7.08 -0.08 -6.67
N THR A 11 -7.61 0.91 -5.95
CA THR A 11 -7.38 2.32 -6.16
C THR A 11 -6.85 2.95 -4.87
N SER A 12 -5.92 3.90 -5.02
CA SER A 12 -5.31 4.59 -3.89
C SER A 12 -6.04 5.89 -3.56
N TRP A 13 -5.92 6.34 -2.31
CA TRP A 13 -6.34 7.68 -1.89
C TRP A 13 -5.69 8.77 -2.75
N VAL A 14 -4.42 8.60 -3.13
CA VAL A 14 -3.70 9.54 -3.99
C VAL A 14 -4.36 9.65 -5.37
N SER A 15 -4.77 8.52 -5.93
CA SER A 15 -5.51 8.47 -7.19
C SER A 15 -6.86 9.17 -7.06
N GLN A 16 -7.67 8.80 -6.06
CA GLN A 16 -9.02 9.34 -5.86
C GLN A 16 -9.05 10.82 -5.47
N ALA A 17 -8.00 11.33 -4.82
CA ALA A 17 -7.88 12.76 -4.48
C ALA A 17 -7.41 13.62 -5.66
N SER A 18 -6.97 13.01 -6.76
CA SER A 18 -6.51 13.73 -7.94
C SER A 18 -7.67 14.07 -8.87
N SER A 19 -7.54 15.19 -9.59
CA SER A 19 -8.59 15.61 -10.53
C SER A 19 -8.85 14.54 -11.61
N PRO A 20 -10.11 14.25 -11.94
CA PRO A 20 -10.45 13.45 -13.11
C PRO A 20 -9.86 14.07 -14.37
N GLN A 21 -9.30 13.23 -15.23
CA GLN A 21 -8.82 13.62 -16.56
C GLN A 21 -9.37 12.62 -17.58
N PRO A 22 -9.43 12.99 -18.88
CA PRO A 22 -9.66 11.99 -19.92
C PRO A 22 -8.72 10.80 -19.70
N PRO A 23 -9.24 9.56 -19.59
CA PRO A 23 -8.41 8.40 -19.32
C PRO A 23 -7.27 8.31 -20.35
N PRO A 24 -5.99 8.21 -19.91
CA PRO A 24 -4.85 8.12 -20.83
C PRO A 24 -4.85 6.82 -21.65
N VAL A 25 -5.65 5.85 -21.21
CA VAL A 25 -5.96 4.60 -21.89
C VAL A 25 -7.48 4.37 -21.82
N PRO A 26 -8.09 3.70 -22.81
CA PRO A 26 -9.51 3.37 -22.75
C PRO A 26 -9.86 2.58 -21.49
N ALA A 27 -10.90 3.01 -20.77
CA ALA A 27 -11.40 2.26 -19.62
C ALA A 27 -11.98 0.90 -20.08
N PRO A 28 -11.75 -0.20 -19.33
CA PRO A 28 -12.36 -1.48 -19.64
C PRO A 28 -13.90 -1.39 -19.66
N ALA A 29 -14.51 -1.97 -20.70
CA ALA A 29 -15.96 -1.95 -20.90
C ALA A 29 -16.71 -3.09 -20.16
N GLY A 30 -15.99 -4.12 -19.69
CA GLY A 30 -16.62 -5.25 -19.04
C GLY A 30 -17.06 -4.98 -17.60
N ALA A 31 -17.84 -5.92 -17.06
CA ALA A 31 -18.42 -5.88 -15.72
C ALA A 31 -17.68 -6.79 -14.73
N GLY A 32 -16.59 -7.43 -15.14
CA GLY A 32 -15.78 -8.26 -14.25
C GLY A 32 -15.18 -7.43 -13.12
N PHE A 33 -14.91 -8.06 -11.98
CA PHE A 33 -14.36 -7.38 -10.81
C PHE A 33 -13.10 -6.56 -11.15
N GLY A 34 -12.13 -7.16 -11.85
CA GLY A 34 -10.89 -6.47 -12.22
C GLY A 34 -11.09 -5.28 -13.16
N GLU A 35 -11.98 -5.42 -14.15
CA GLU A 35 -12.32 -4.38 -15.11
C GLU A 35 -13.00 -3.20 -14.41
N ARG A 36 -13.92 -3.49 -13.47
CA ARG A 36 -14.57 -2.50 -12.64
C ARG A 36 -13.55 -1.73 -11.78
N MET A 37 -12.62 -2.40 -11.11
CA MET A 37 -11.59 -1.72 -10.31
C MET A 37 -10.69 -0.80 -11.12
N VAL A 38 -10.29 -1.22 -12.34
CA VAL A 38 -9.49 -0.36 -13.23
C VAL A 38 -10.30 0.85 -13.67
N ARG A 39 -11.57 0.66 -14.03
CA ARG A 39 -12.47 1.75 -14.42
C ARG A 39 -12.64 2.76 -13.27
N GLU A 40 -12.96 2.29 -12.06
CA GLU A 40 -13.11 3.12 -10.85
C GLU A 40 -11.83 3.95 -10.55
N ASP A 41 -10.64 3.39 -10.78
CA ASP A 41 -9.37 4.13 -10.65
C ASP A 41 -9.14 5.13 -11.79
N LEU A 42 -9.57 4.83 -13.02
CA LEU A 42 -9.45 5.75 -14.16
C LEU A 42 -10.44 6.93 -14.05
N THR A 43 -11.67 6.68 -13.60
CA THR A 43 -12.76 7.66 -13.56
C THR A 43 -12.82 8.48 -12.29
N LYS A 44 -12.17 8.04 -11.20
CA LYS A 44 -12.16 8.69 -9.87
C LYS A 44 -13.54 8.76 -9.21
N GLU A 45 -14.40 7.79 -9.50
CA GLU A 45 -15.81 7.83 -9.08
C GLU A 45 -16.03 7.30 -7.66
N VAL A 46 -15.07 6.56 -7.07
CA VAL A 46 -15.28 5.85 -5.80
C VAL A 46 -15.75 6.77 -4.66
N VAL A 47 -15.16 7.96 -4.52
CA VAL A 47 -15.56 8.90 -3.46
C VAL A 47 -16.99 9.41 -3.70
N ALA A 48 -17.34 9.73 -4.95
CA ALA A 48 -18.67 10.18 -5.31
C ALA A 48 -19.72 9.08 -5.10
N ASP A 49 -19.39 7.84 -5.47
CA ASP A 49 -20.26 6.67 -5.27
C ASP A 49 -20.54 6.43 -3.79
N ILE A 50 -19.50 6.44 -2.94
CA ILE A 50 -19.63 6.31 -1.48
C ILE A 50 -20.52 7.43 -0.90
N VAL A 51 -20.34 8.67 -1.36
CA VAL A 51 -21.17 9.80 -0.91
C VAL A 51 -22.62 9.64 -1.36
N ALA A 52 -22.85 9.17 -2.58
CA ALA A 52 -24.20 8.94 -3.11
C ALA A 52 -24.92 7.79 -2.39
N SER A 53 -24.21 6.71 -2.02
CA SER A 53 -24.81 5.55 -1.37
C SER A 53 -25.14 5.76 0.12
N GLN A 54 -24.53 6.77 0.77
CA GLN A 54 -24.76 7.13 2.18
C GLN A 54 -24.71 5.90 3.13
N PRO A 55 -23.61 5.13 3.14
CA PRO A 55 -23.56 3.86 3.86
C PRO A 55 -23.69 4.05 5.38
N ASP A 56 -24.26 3.07 6.08
CA ASP A 56 -24.30 3.07 7.54
C ASP A 56 -22.90 2.92 8.17
N VAL A 57 -22.02 2.17 7.48
CA VAL A 57 -20.64 1.89 7.88
C VAL A 57 -19.73 2.01 6.65
N LEU A 58 -18.67 2.81 6.76
CA LEU A 58 -17.60 2.91 5.77
C LEU A 58 -16.34 2.29 6.35
N VAL A 59 -15.86 1.19 5.78
CA VAL A 59 -14.61 0.54 6.18
C VAL A 59 -13.47 0.98 5.28
N VAL A 60 -12.45 1.61 5.86
CA VAL A 60 -11.21 1.97 5.18
C VAL A 60 -10.14 0.94 5.51
N ASP A 61 -9.73 0.19 4.50
CA ASP A 61 -8.62 -0.77 4.54
C ASP A 61 -7.48 -0.26 3.65
N LEU A 62 -6.26 -0.23 4.18
CA LEU A 62 -5.09 0.31 3.49
C LEU A 62 -4.20 -0.76 2.83
N ILE A 63 -4.65 -2.01 2.76
CA ILE A 63 -3.86 -3.10 2.18
C ILE A 63 -3.50 -2.88 0.71
N ASP A 64 -4.33 -2.12 -0.01
CA ASP A 64 -4.16 -1.82 -1.44
C ASP A 64 -3.36 -0.55 -1.72
N GLU A 65 -3.03 0.25 -0.70
CA GLU A 65 -2.04 1.32 -0.86
C GLU A 65 -0.63 0.75 -1.19
N ARG A 66 -0.46 -0.58 -1.16
CA ARG A 66 0.74 -1.33 -1.57
C ARG A 66 1.14 -1.20 -3.05
N PHE A 67 0.38 -0.48 -3.87
CA PHE A 67 0.67 -0.26 -5.28
C PHE A 67 1.36 1.08 -5.52
N ASP A 68 2.26 1.08 -6.49
CA ASP A 68 2.85 2.33 -7.00
C ASP A 68 1.76 3.21 -7.62
N VAL A 69 2.01 4.51 -7.65
CA VAL A 69 1.18 5.47 -8.37
C VAL A 69 2.01 6.18 -9.43
N VAL A 70 1.38 6.54 -10.55
CA VAL A 70 2.00 7.30 -11.63
C VAL A 70 1.22 8.57 -11.89
N GLN A 71 1.91 9.64 -12.26
CA GLN A 71 1.28 10.90 -12.63
C GLN A 71 1.24 11.03 -14.15
N ILE A 72 0.07 11.34 -14.69
CA ILE A 72 -0.15 11.57 -16.13
C ILE A 72 -1.06 12.78 -16.24
N GLN A 73 -0.64 13.80 -17.00
CA GLN A 73 -1.42 15.03 -17.23
C GLN A 73 -1.93 15.68 -15.92
N GLY A 74 -1.13 15.63 -14.86
CA GLY A 74 -1.47 16.21 -13.55
C GLY A 74 -2.38 15.34 -12.66
N SER A 75 -2.94 14.24 -13.16
CA SER A 75 -3.73 13.27 -12.38
C SER A 75 -2.88 12.06 -11.96
N TRP A 76 -3.29 11.35 -10.91
CA TRP A 76 -2.57 10.20 -10.36
C TRP A 76 -3.33 8.91 -10.61
N TYR A 77 -2.64 7.82 -10.93
CA TYR A 77 -3.28 6.52 -11.22
C TYR A 77 -2.59 5.40 -10.45
N THR A 78 -3.36 4.41 -10.00
CA THR A 78 -2.87 3.31 -9.18
C THR A 78 -2.44 2.14 -10.08
N MET A 79 -1.15 1.79 -10.07
CA MET A 79 -0.62 0.69 -10.88
C MET A 79 -0.90 -0.66 -10.22
N SER A 80 -2.17 -1.06 -10.18
CA SER A 80 -2.63 -2.29 -9.54
C SER A 80 -2.33 -3.54 -10.37
N ASP A 81 -2.51 -4.72 -9.76
CA ASP A 81 -2.34 -5.99 -10.46
C ASP A 81 -3.33 -6.20 -11.61
N TYR A 82 -4.47 -5.49 -11.62
CA TYR A 82 -5.41 -5.52 -12.74
C TYR A 82 -4.99 -4.64 -13.91
N TYR A 83 -4.26 -3.53 -13.67
CA TYR A 83 -3.61 -2.81 -14.76
C TYR A 83 -2.55 -3.70 -15.43
N GLU A 84 -1.78 -4.45 -14.64
CA GLU A 84 -0.76 -5.37 -15.15
C GLU A 84 -1.40 -6.47 -16.02
N ARG A 85 -2.41 -7.17 -15.49
CA ARG A 85 -3.14 -8.23 -16.20
C ARG A 85 -3.83 -7.75 -17.47
N SER A 86 -4.23 -6.48 -17.51
CA SER A 86 -4.87 -5.87 -18.67
C SER A 86 -3.88 -5.24 -19.66
N GLY A 87 -2.56 -5.37 -19.41
CA GLY A 87 -1.52 -4.82 -20.28
C GLY A 87 -1.44 -3.29 -20.27
N LEU A 88 -2.03 -2.63 -19.26
CA LEU A 88 -2.11 -1.17 -19.16
C LEU A 88 -0.89 -0.54 -18.50
N VAL A 89 -0.12 -1.28 -17.70
CA VAL A 89 1.05 -0.71 -17.00
C VAL A 89 2.11 -0.14 -17.97
N PRO A 90 2.55 -0.86 -19.02
CA PRO A 90 3.53 -0.31 -19.96
C PRO A 90 3.09 1.00 -20.65
N PRO A 91 1.90 1.10 -21.29
CA PRO A 91 1.48 2.35 -21.92
C PRO A 91 1.27 3.49 -20.91
N MET A 92 0.74 3.21 -19.71
CA MET A 92 0.61 4.22 -18.65
C MET A 92 1.96 4.80 -18.24
N ARG A 93 2.97 3.93 -18.01
CA ARG A 93 4.32 4.36 -17.62
C ARG A 93 5.05 5.09 -18.75
N ALA A 94 4.78 4.77 -20.01
CA ALA A 94 5.41 5.41 -21.16
C ALA A 94 5.07 6.91 -21.28
N VAL A 95 3.89 7.31 -20.79
CA VAL A 95 3.42 8.71 -20.81
C VAL A 95 3.43 9.38 -19.44
N ALA A 96 3.90 8.67 -18.41
CA ALA A 96 3.95 9.19 -17.05
C ALA A 96 5.02 10.26 -16.88
N THR A 97 4.66 11.38 -16.25
CA THR A 97 5.61 12.44 -15.89
C THR A 97 6.34 12.12 -14.60
N SER A 98 5.77 11.27 -13.73
CA SER A 98 6.41 10.80 -12.51
C SER A 98 5.86 9.44 -12.06
N THR A 99 6.64 8.74 -11.23
CA THR A 99 6.25 7.48 -10.57
C THR A 99 6.65 7.55 -9.12
N SER A 100 5.70 7.28 -8.22
CA SER A 100 5.95 7.15 -6.80
C SER A 100 5.86 5.69 -6.39
N ALA A 101 6.99 5.11 -6.00
CA ALA A 101 7.03 3.77 -5.43
C ALA A 101 6.28 3.75 -4.10
N TYR A 102 5.49 2.72 -3.84
CA TYR A 102 4.53 2.78 -2.72
C TYR A 102 5.19 2.92 -1.33
N ARG A 103 6.40 2.37 -1.12
CA ARG A 103 7.15 2.50 0.14
C ARG A 103 8.04 3.75 0.21
N SER A 104 7.93 4.67 -0.75
CA SER A 104 8.78 5.86 -0.77
C SER A 104 8.27 6.94 0.20
N PRO A 105 9.16 7.79 0.75
CA PRO A 105 8.74 8.95 1.53
C PRO A 105 7.84 9.92 0.74
N GLU A 106 8.04 10.02 -0.57
CA GLU A 106 7.18 10.82 -1.45
C GLU A 106 5.76 10.26 -1.48
N ARG A 107 5.59 8.94 -1.56
CA ARG A 107 4.27 8.32 -1.51
C ARG A 107 3.53 8.63 -0.21
N LEU A 108 4.23 8.64 0.93
CA LEU A 108 3.64 9.02 2.22
C LEU A 108 3.15 10.47 2.18
N ARG A 109 3.96 11.42 1.69
CA ARG A 109 3.54 12.83 1.55
C ARG A 109 2.32 12.99 0.65
N GLN A 110 2.30 12.28 -0.47
CA GLN A 110 1.16 12.27 -1.39
C GLN A 110 -0.10 11.73 -0.71
N PHE A 111 0.04 10.66 0.08
CA PHE A 111 -1.06 10.10 0.85
C PHE A 111 -1.56 11.07 1.92
N GLU A 112 -0.66 11.73 2.65
CA GLU A 112 -1.01 12.76 3.64
C GLU A 112 -1.78 13.93 3.01
N ALA A 113 -1.36 14.40 1.83
CA ALA A 113 -2.07 15.42 1.08
C ALA A 113 -3.46 14.93 0.64
N ALA A 114 -3.57 13.71 0.12
CA ALA A 114 -4.84 13.12 -0.28
C ALA A 114 -5.81 12.96 0.90
N VAL A 115 -5.33 12.49 2.05
CA VAL A 115 -6.12 12.39 3.29
C VAL A 115 -6.60 13.76 3.75
N SER A 116 -5.75 14.79 3.67
CA SER A 116 -6.10 16.15 4.07
C SER A 116 -7.22 16.77 3.20
N LEU A 117 -7.42 16.26 1.98
CA LEU A 117 -8.51 16.65 1.09
C LEU A 117 -9.76 15.79 1.31
N LEU A 118 -9.61 14.47 1.20
CA LEU A 118 -10.75 13.54 1.14
C LEU A 118 -11.36 13.25 2.51
N ALA A 119 -10.59 13.21 3.59
CA ALA A 119 -11.14 12.85 4.90
C ALA A 119 -12.13 13.90 5.44
N PRO A 120 -11.86 15.22 5.37
CA PRO A 120 -12.84 16.25 5.71
C PRO A 120 -14.09 16.20 4.82
N GLU A 121 -13.92 15.98 3.52
CA GLU A 121 -15.02 15.85 2.55
C GLU A 121 -15.95 14.70 2.93
N LEU A 122 -15.39 13.49 3.10
CA LEU A 122 -16.13 12.30 3.52
C LEU A 122 -16.80 12.50 4.88
N ALA A 123 -16.09 13.08 5.87
CA ALA A 123 -16.67 13.31 7.20
C ALA A 123 -17.87 14.28 7.16
N SER A 124 -17.82 15.30 6.29
CA SER A 124 -18.88 16.28 6.10
C SER A 124 -20.07 15.69 5.31
N ALA A 125 -19.79 14.99 4.21
CA ALA A 125 -20.81 14.41 3.35
C ALA A 125 -21.52 13.19 3.96
N LEU A 126 -20.88 12.54 4.94
CA LEU A 126 -21.36 11.34 5.60
C LEU A 126 -21.52 11.56 7.12
N PRO A 127 -22.37 12.49 7.59
CA PRO A 127 -22.43 12.85 9.01
C PRO A 127 -22.98 11.73 9.90
N ARG A 128 -23.71 10.76 9.31
CA ARG A 128 -24.33 9.62 10.02
C ARG A 128 -23.60 8.29 9.87
N THR A 129 -22.66 8.19 8.94
CA THR A 129 -21.93 6.95 8.65
C THR A 129 -20.91 6.63 9.73
N ARG A 130 -20.73 5.38 10.13
CA ARG A 130 -19.61 5.02 11.02
C ARG A 130 -18.36 4.78 10.18
N VAL A 131 -17.36 5.64 10.33
CA VAL A 131 -16.10 5.47 9.60
C VAL A 131 -15.18 4.57 10.41
N VAL A 132 -14.82 3.42 9.85
CA VAL A 132 -13.98 2.41 10.47
C VAL A 132 -12.63 2.41 9.79
N LEU A 133 -11.56 2.61 10.56
CA LEU A 133 -10.22 2.29 10.12
C LEU A 133 -9.92 0.83 10.46
N HIS A 134 -9.80 0.00 9.45
CA HIS A 134 -9.34 -1.37 9.61
C HIS A 134 -7.81 -1.40 9.62
N GLN A 135 -7.25 -1.63 10.81
CA GLN A 135 -5.82 -1.51 11.09
C GLN A 135 -5.16 -2.90 11.17
N ALA A 136 -5.04 -3.58 10.03
CA ALA A 136 -4.37 -4.88 9.92
C ALA A 136 -2.90 -4.73 9.51
N TRP A 137 -2.05 -5.65 9.99
CA TRP A 137 -0.59 -5.63 9.79
C TRP A 137 -0.10 -6.88 9.05
N TYR A 138 0.80 -6.69 8.09
CA TYR A 138 1.43 -7.77 7.33
C TYR A 138 2.08 -8.78 8.28
N THR A 139 1.88 -10.07 7.98
CA THR A 139 2.50 -11.19 8.71
C THR A 139 3.44 -11.98 7.82
N ALA A 140 4.53 -12.50 8.38
CA ALA A 140 5.37 -13.50 7.72
C ALA A 140 5.29 -14.86 8.46
N ARG A 141 4.26 -15.05 9.29
CA ARG A 141 3.98 -16.28 10.00
C ARG A 141 2.89 -17.04 9.27
N SER A 142 3.08 -18.33 9.09
CA SER A 142 2.08 -19.26 8.56
C SER A 142 1.38 -19.98 9.71
N ALA A 143 0.11 -20.33 9.52
CA ALA A 143 -0.65 -21.17 10.44
C ALA A 143 -0.17 -22.63 10.41
N ASP A 144 0.42 -23.05 9.30
CA ASP A 144 1.12 -24.32 9.16
C ASP A 144 2.64 -24.07 9.17
N PRO A 145 3.38 -24.48 10.21
CA PRO A 145 4.83 -24.33 10.29
C PRO A 145 5.59 -25.01 9.15
N ALA A 146 5.01 -26.02 8.50
CA ALA A 146 5.62 -26.72 7.36
C ALA A 146 5.51 -25.91 6.05
N VAL A 147 4.54 -24.99 5.96
CA VAL A 147 4.39 -24.12 4.79
C VAL A 147 5.00 -22.76 5.09
N GLN A 148 6.18 -22.51 4.53
CA GLN A 148 6.91 -21.28 4.76
C GLN A 148 6.65 -20.24 3.68
N PHE A 149 6.69 -18.97 4.08
CA PHE A 149 6.81 -17.88 3.13
C PHE A 149 8.17 -17.92 2.42
N TYR A 150 8.28 -17.19 1.31
CA TYR A 150 9.54 -16.96 0.62
C TYR A 150 10.59 -16.30 1.53
N ALA A 151 11.88 -16.51 1.26
CA ALA A 151 12.99 -16.19 2.19
C ALA A 151 13.05 -14.71 2.67
N SER A 152 12.62 -13.76 1.84
CA SER A 152 12.62 -12.33 2.17
C SER A 152 11.32 -11.82 2.79
N ALA A 153 10.36 -12.71 3.10
CA ALA A 153 9.03 -12.36 3.58
C ALA A 153 9.04 -11.55 4.88
N THR A 154 9.86 -11.92 5.87
CA THR A 154 9.94 -11.17 7.13
C THR A 154 10.39 -9.73 6.89
N LYS A 155 11.40 -9.52 6.02
CA LYS A 155 11.88 -8.19 5.66
C LYS A 155 10.79 -7.39 4.93
N ASN A 156 10.07 -8.02 4.02
CA ASN A 156 8.99 -7.38 3.26
C ASN A 156 7.79 -7.04 4.14
N ALA A 157 7.42 -7.89 5.09
CA ALA A 157 6.37 -7.60 6.05
C ALA A 157 6.74 -6.40 6.93
N LEU A 158 7.98 -6.37 7.44
CA LEU A 158 8.46 -5.25 8.26
C LEU A 158 8.44 -3.92 7.49
N SER A 159 8.98 -3.88 6.27
CA SER A 159 8.99 -2.65 5.47
C SER A 159 7.59 -2.21 5.01
N SER A 160 6.66 -3.15 4.81
CA SER A 160 5.26 -2.82 4.51
C SER A 160 4.55 -2.25 5.74
N ASN A 161 4.80 -2.82 6.91
CA ASN A 161 4.23 -2.32 8.17
C ASN A 161 4.78 -0.95 8.55
N GLU A 162 6.04 -0.65 8.24
CA GLU A 162 6.60 0.69 8.40
C GLU A 162 5.85 1.73 7.55
N ALA A 163 5.59 1.43 6.27
CA ALA A 163 4.79 2.29 5.40
C ALA A 163 3.33 2.42 5.88
N LEU A 164 2.67 1.30 6.19
CA LEU A 164 1.30 1.28 6.72
C LEU A 164 1.17 2.11 7.99
N SER A 165 2.16 2.08 8.88
CA SER A 165 2.14 2.86 10.12
C SER A 165 2.03 4.36 9.84
N GLY A 166 2.71 4.87 8.80
CA GLY A 166 2.59 6.25 8.37
C GLY A 166 1.18 6.56 7.89
N TRP A 167 0.63 5.71 7.01
CA TRP A 167 -0.71 5.94 6.44
C TRP A 167 -1.83 5.88 7.49
N TYR A 168 -1.76 4.91 8.40
CA TYR A 168 -2.67 4.86 9.54
C TYR A 168 -2.57 6.11 10.41
N ALA A 169 -1.35 6.60 10.68
CA ALA A 169 -1.17 7.83 11.45
C ALA A 169 -1.81 9.04 10.75
N SER A 170 -1.69 9.17 9.42
CA SER A 170 -2.31 10.25 8.64
C SER A 170 -3.83 10.25 8.77
N LEU A 171 -4.49 9.10 8.53
CA LEU A 171 -5.95 9.00 8.66
C LEU A 171 -6.43 9.32 10.07
N ARG A 172 -5.71 8.81 11.08
CA ARG A 172 -6.04 9.04 12.49
C ARG A 172 -5.87 10.49 12.91
N SER A 173 -4.86 11.16 12.38
CA SER A 173 -4.62 12.58 12.63
C SER A 173 -5.79 13.43 12.10
N VAL A 174 -6.23 13.17 10.86
CA VAL A 174 -7.23 14.02 10.19
C VAL A 174 -8.67 13.69 10.60
N PHE A 175 -9.06 12.41 10.63
CA PHE A 175 -10.41 12.05 11.10
C PHE A 175 -10.55 12.18 12.63
N GLY A 176 -9.46 12.05 13.38
CA GLY A 176 -9.46 12.17 14.83
C GLY A 176 -10.46 11.24 15.52
N ARG A 177 -11.34 11.82 16.33
CA ARG A 177 -12.36 11.08 17.09
C ARG A 177 -13.45 10.46 16.21
N ARG A 178 -13.51 10.78 14.92
CA ARG A 178 -14.52 10.27 13.99
C ARG A 178 -14.32 8.79 13.65
N LEU A 179 -13.10 8.27 13.80
CA LEU A 179 -12.76 6.89 13.46
C LEU A 179 -13.06 5.92 14.58
N HIS A 180 -13.78 4.85 14.22
CA HIS A 180 -13.70 3.58 14.93
C HIS A 180 -12.45 2.85 14.44
N VAL A 181 -11.54 2.50 15.35
CA VAL A 181 -10.33 1.75 14.97
C VAL A 181 -10.53 0.28 15.30
N VAL A 182 -10.51 -0.56 14.27
CA VAL A 182 -10.56 -2.02 14.40
C VAL A 182 -9.15 -2.56 14.16
N GLU A 183 -8.45 -2.90 15.24
CA GLU A 183 -7.12 -3.51 15.19
C GLU A 183 -7.21 -4.99 15.64
N PRO A 184 -7.09 -5.94 14.71
CA PRO A 184 -7.15 -7.37 15.03
C PRO A 184 -6.05 -7.82 16.00
N PRO A 185 -6.35 -8.69 16.98
CA PRO A 185 -5.35 -9.28 17.86
C PRO A 185 -4.23 -9.96 17.08
N ARG A 186 -2.98 -9.77 17.49
CA ARG A 186 -1.80 -10.34 16.80
C ARG A 186 -1.84 -11.84 16.58
N ARG A 187 -2.52 -12.60 17.46
CA ARG A 187 -2.70 -14.05 17.30
C ARG A 187 -3.51 -14.43 16.05
N LEU A 188 -4.37 -13.53 15.56
CA LEU A 188 -5.17 -13.71 14.36
C LEU A 188 -4.42 -13.25 13.09
N LEU A 189 -3.35 -12.46 13.22
CA LEU A 189 -2.52 -12.00 12.12
C LEU A 189 -1.49 -13.08 11.73
N VAL A 190 -1.98 -14.21 11.26
CA VAL A 190 -1.21 -15.37 10.79
C VAL A 190 -1.74 -15.77 9.42
N GLY A 191 -0.84 -16.01 8.46
CA GLY A 191 -1.20 -16.33 7.09
C GLY A 191 -1.78 -17.75 6.99
N ASP A 192 -2.83 -17.90 6.18
CA ASP A 192 -3.48 -19.18 5.89
C ASP A 192 -2.91 -19.81 4.61
N PRO A 193 -2.19 -20.94 4.70
CA PRO A 193 -1.70 -21.68 3.54
C PRO A 193 -2.80 -22.18 2.62
N ARG A 194 -4.02 -22.36 3.14
CA ARG A 194 -5.18 -22.88 2.42
C ARG A 194 -6.09 -21.76 1.94
N HIS A 195 -5.67 -20.50 2.08
CA HIS A 195 -6.44 -19.38 1.60
C HIS A 195 -6.71 -19.52 0.10
N ARG A 196 -7.93 -19.19 -0.34
CA ARG A 196 -8.38 -19.35 -1.74
C ARG A 196 -7.52 -18.63 -2.79
N TRP A 197 -6.70 -17.68 -2.36
CA TRP A 197 -5.78 -16.91 -3.22
C TRP A 197 -4.30 -17.19 -2.90
N GLY A 198 -4.03 -18.31 -2.22
CA GLY A 198 -2.69 -18.71 -1.80
C GLY A 198 -2.17 -17.94 -0.58
N LEU A 199 -1.03 -18.38 -0.07
CA LEU A 199 -0.38 -17.77 1.10
C LEU A 199 0.13 -16.36 0.76
N ALA A 200 -0.35 -15.35 1.50
CA ALA A 200 0.14 -13.98 1.41
C ALA A 200 0.15 -13.30 2.79
N HIS A 201 0.85 -12.18 2.90
CA HIS A 201 1.06 -11.46 4.16
C HIS A 201 -0.22 -10.92 4.82
N TYR A 202 -1.32 -10.90 4.08
CA TYR A 202 -2.62 -10.34 4.43
C TYR A 202 -3.78 -11.31 4.13
N HIS A 203 -3.45 -12.56 3.79
CA HIS A 203 -4.42 -13.65 3.66
C HIS A 203 -4.40 -14.43 4.97
N TYR A 204 -5.15 -13.95 5.95
CA TYR A 204 -5.12 -14.48 7.30
C TYR A 204 -5.99 -15.74 7.45
N ILE A 205 -5.88 -16.39 8.61
CA ILE A 205 -6.73 -17.53 9.00
C ILE A 205 -8.22 -17.15 9.11
N PRO A 206 -9.16 -18.10 8.93
CA PRO A 206 -10.61 -17.85 9.02
C PRO A 206 -11.08 -17.11 10.28
N GLU A 207 -10.44 -17.36 11.42
CA GLU A 207 -10.73 -16.76 12.73
C GLU A 207 -10.53 -15.24 12.73
N TYR A 208 -9.61 -14.73 11.90
CA TYR A 208 -9.44 -13.31 11.67
C TYR A 208 -10.72 -12.68 11.11
N TYR A 209 -11.29 -13.29 10.07
CA TYR A 209 -12.49 -12.77 9.40
C TYR A 209 -13.70 -12.84 10.32
N ALA A 210 -13.87 -13.93 11.06
CA ALA A 210 -14.94 -14.07 12.06
C ALA A 210 -14.84 -12.98 13.14
N TRP A 211 -13.62 -12.71 13.63
CA TRP A 211 -13.38 -11.65 14.61
C TRP A 211 -13.67 -10.26 14.05
N THR A 212 -13.20 -9.95 12.83
CA THR A 212 -13.44 -8.66 12.19
C THR A 212 -14.94 -8.43 11.95
N MET A 213 -15.67 -9.45 11.51
CA MET A 213 -17.13 -9.36 11.33
C MET A 213 -17.85 -9.06 12.65
N ALA A 214 -17.49 -9.72 13.74
CA ALA A 214 -18.07 -9.44 15.06
C ALA A 214 -17.81 -7.99 15.50
N ALA A 215 -16.58 -7.48 15.30
CA ALA A 215 -16.23 -6.10 15.62
C ALA A 215 -17.03 -5.09 14.77
N LEU A 216 -17.22 -5.36 13.48
CA LEU A 216 -18.01 -4.51 12.59
C LEU A 216 -19.49 -4.49 12.97
N SER A 217 -20.06 -5.64 13.36
CA SER A 217 -21.45 -5.71 13.86
C SER A 217 -21.65 -4.88 15.12
N GLU A 218 -20.74 -4.95 16.09
CA GLU A 218 -20.80 -4.12 17.30
C GLU A 218 -20.74 -2.62 16.97
N ILE A 219 -19.88 -2.23 16.04
CA ILE A 219 -19.79 -0.84 15.58
C ILE A 219 -21.09 -0.41 14.91
N ALA A 220 -21.64 -1.23 13.99
CA ALA A 220 -22.86 -0.92 13.25
C ALA A 220 -24.05 -0.60 14.17
N GLU A 221 -24.17 -1.31 15.30
CA GLU A 221 -25.19 -1.09 16.33
C GLU A 221 -24.83 0.04 17.32
N GLY A 222 -23.56 0.42 17.38
CA GLY A 222 -23.01 1.44 18.25
C GLY A 222 -23.23 2.88 17.77
N PRO A 223 -22.65 3.89 18.44
CA PRO A 223 -22.78 5.29 18.05
C PRO A 223 -21.93 5.66 16.83
N VAL A 224 -22.34 6.71 16.09
CA VAL A 224 -21.61 7.24 14.93
C VAL A 224 -20.17 7.62 15.28
N ILE A 225 -19.99 8.31 16.42
CA ILE A 225 -18.69 8.68 16.99
C ILE A 225 -18.40 7.73 18.18
N PRO A 226 -17.23 7.05 18.22
CA PRO A 226 -16.88 6.17 19.32
C PRO A 226 -16.91 6.87 20.69
N ARG A 227 -17.51 6.22 21.70
CA ARG A 227 -17.61 6.76 23.08
C ARG A 227 -16.25 6.80 23.80
N ARG A 228 -15.35 5.89 23.45
CA ARG A 228 -13.97 5.84 23.93
C ARG A 228 -13.07 5.61 22.72
N THR A 229 -12.12 6.50 22.51
CA THR A 229 -10.95 6.18 21.70
C THR A 229 -10.09 5.26 22.54
N THR A 230 -10.20 3.94 22.35
CA THR A 230 -9.16 3.03 22.86
C THR A 230 -7.92 3.19 21.98
N PHE A 231 -7.33 4.38 21.99
CA PHE A 231 -5.95 4.52 21.56
C PHE A 231 -5.10 3.85 22.63
N ARG A 232 -4.77 2.59 22.38
CA ARG A 232 -3.48 2.09 22.81
C ARG A 232 -2.53 2.39 21.66
N PRO A 233 -1.47 3.19 21.85
CA PRO A 233 -0.36 3.12 20.90
C PRO A 233 0.01 1.64 20.76
N PRO A 234 0.35 1.18 19.54
CA PRO A 234 0.77 -0.19 19.36
C PRO A 234 1.83 -0.52 20.42
N SER A 235 1.62 -1.61 21.17
CA SER A 235 2.63 -2.09 22.15
C SER A 235 3.94 -2.51 21.46
N TRP A 236 3.97 -2.44 20.13
CA TRP A 236 5.13 -2.47 19.31
C TRP A 236 5.43 -1.02 18.85
N ALA A 237 6.28 -0.30 19.59
CA ALA A 237 7.38 0.30 18.86
C ALA A 237 8.12 -0.88 18.19
N PRO A 238 8.72 -0.73 17.00
CA PRO A 238 9.62 -1.77 16.50
C PRO A 238 10.55 -2.16 17.66
N ASP A 239 10.87 -3.45 17.81
CA ASP A 239 11.95 -3.84 18.71
C ASP A 239 13.20 -3.13 18.19
N TRP A 240 13.49 -1.95 18.76
CA TRP A 240 14.60 -1.12 18.36
C TRP A 240 15.91 -1.89 18.56
N ALA A 241 15.93 -2.95 19.39
CA ALA A 241 17.07 -3.85 19.48
C ALA A 241 17.23 -4.73 18.23
N GLN A 242 16.15 -5.19 17.60
CA GLN A 242 16.21 -5.92 16.31
C GLN A 242 16.51 -5.00 15.13
N VAL A 243 15.95 -3.79 15.11
CA VAL A 243 16.24 -2.76 14.08
C VAL A 243 17.68 -2.26 14.21
N ALA A 244 18.15 -1.97 15.43
CA ALA A 244 19.54 -1.61 15.70
C ALA A 244 20.50 -2.77 15.40
N ALA A 245 20.17 -4.01 15.77
CA ALA A 245 20.99 -5.18 15.42
C ALA A 245 21.08 -5.43 13.90
N TRP A 246 20.06 -5.05 13.13
CA TRP A 246 20.10 -5.06 11.67
C TRP A 246 20.90 -3.88 11.09
N ALA A 247 20.71 -2.67 11.61
CA ALA A 247 21.44 -1.46 11.20
C ALA A 247 22.94 -1.55 11.51
N HIS A 248 23.32 -2.03 12.70
CA HIS A 248 24.71 -2.29 13.09
C HIS A 248 25.37 -3.38 12.21
N ARG A 249 24.62 -4.40 11.77
CA ARG A 249 25.11 -5.40 10.81
C ARG A 249 25.34 -4.82 9.41
N LYS A 250 24.52 -3.86 8.97
CA LYS A 250 24.71 -3.13 7.71
C LYS A 250 25.91 -2.17 7.76
N VAL A 251 26.06 -1.39 8.83
CA VAL A 251 27.20 -0.46 9.01
C VAL A 251 28.51 -1.24 9.09
N ARG A 252 28.56 -2.38 9.79
CA ARG A 252 29.75 -3.24 9.85
C ARG A 252 30.10 -3.90 8.51
N ARG A 253 29.13 -4.35 7.72
CA ARG A 253 29.39 -4.90 6.37
C ARG A 253 29.83 -3.85 5.35
N ALA A 254 29.31 -2.63 5.46
CA ALA A 254 29.73 -1.51 4.62
C ALA A 254 31.16 -1.03 4.99
N ALA A 255 31.46 -0.90 6.29
CA ALA A 255 32.79 -0.56 6.78
C ALA A 255 33.85 -1.62 6.43
N TYR A 256 33.51 -2.91 6.50
CA TYR A 256 34.44 -3.99 6.14
C TYR A 256 34.75 -4.01 4.63
N ARG A 257 33.76 -3.75 3.76
CA ARG A 257 33.96 -3.64 2.30
C ARG A 257 34.76 -2.38 1.89
N ALA A 258 34.59 -1.28 2.63
CA ALA A 258 35.36 -0.06 2.42
C ALA A 258 36.83 -0.20 2.87
N MET A 259 37.10 -0.99 3.91
CA MET A 259 38.46 -1.25 4.41
C MET A 259 39.21 -2.33 3.62
N SER A 260 38.52 -3.26 2.96
CA SER A 260 39.15 -4.37 2.22
C SER A 260 39.37 -4.09 0.73
N GLY A 261 38.95 -2.93 0.21
CA GLY A 261 39.17 -2.53 -1.18
C GLY A 261 40.51 -1.83 -1.35
N ALA A 262 41.54 -2.56 -1.76
CA ALA A 262 42.80 -1.98 -2.20
C ALA A 262 42.55 -1.04 -3.40
N VAL A 263 42.68 0.26 -3.16
CA VAL A 263 42.59 1.30 -4.18
C VAL A 263 44.00 1.52 -4.74
N SER A 264 44.28 0.99 -5.93
CA SER A 264 45.32 1.52 -6.80
C SER A 264 44.68 2.55 -7.73
N THR A 265 44.67 3.82 -7.32
CA THR A 265 44.26 4.92 -8.19
C THR A 265 45.47 5.37 -8.99
N ARG A 266 45.53 5.03 -10.28
CA ARG A 266 46.30 5.81 -11.25
C ARG A 266 45.48 7.04 -11.62
N ILE A 267 45.99 8.21 -11.25
CA ILE A 267 45.51 9.51 -11.72
C ILE A 267 46.05 9.71 -13.15
N ILE A 268 45.18 10.01 -14.11
CA ILE A 268 45.57 10.52 -15.44
C ILE A 268 44.81 11.83 -15.67
N LEU A 269 45.57 12.91 -15.86
CA LEU A 269 45.12 14.26 -16.23
C LEU A 269 45.10 14.45 -17.76
N PRO A 270 44.40 15.46 -18.31
CA PRO A 270 43.96 15.49 -19.70
C PRO A 270 45.02 16.07 -20.65
N GLY A 271 45.18 15.46 -21.83
CA GLY A 271 45.97 15.99 -22.94
C GLY A 271 46.25 14.98 -24.05
N ASP A 272 46.07 15.43 -25.30
CA ASP A 272 46.48 14.84 -26.58
C ASP A 272 45.78 13.61 -27.18
N ALA A 273 44.82 13.94 -28.04
CA ALA A 273 44.78 13.63 -29.47
C ALA A 273 45.33 12.28 -30.00
N THR A 274 44.42 11.61 -30.72
CA THR A 274 44.58 10.90 -32.00
C THR A 274 44.32 9.38 -32.03
N ARG A 275 43.44 9.04 -32.98
CA ARG A 275 43.30 7.77 -33.75
C ARG A 275 42.71 6.53 -33.05
N GLY A 276 41.57 6.09 -33.61
CA GLY A 276 41.48 4.72 -34.13
C GLY A 276 40.43 3.75 -33.56
N ARG A 277 39.16 3.91 -34.00
CA ARG A 277 38.18 2.87 -34.45
C ARG A 277 37.77 1.68 -33.52
N PRO A 278 36.62 1.02 -33.82
CA PRO A 278 35.66 0.56 -32.81
C PRO A 278 35.53 -0.97 -32.71
N ILE A 279 35.07 -1.48 -31.55
CA ILE A 279 34.52 -2.84 -31.34
C ILE A 279 33.66 -2.72 -30.07
N GLY A 280 32.43 -3.21 -29.89
CA GLY A 280 31.50 -4.05 -30.63
C GLY A 280 30.46 -4.50 -29.59
N PHE A 281 29.18 -4.35 -29.90
CA PHE A 281 28.07 -4.83 -29.05
C PHE A 281 28.06 -6.36 -28.99
N SER A 282 27.75 -6.94 -27.82
CA SER A 282 27.14 -8.27 -27.71
C SER A 282 26.43 -8.43 -26.37
N SER A 283 25.10 -8.58 -26.44
CA SER A 283 24.23 -9.05 -25.38
C SER A 283 24.55 -10.48 -24.98
N ILE A 284 24.40 -10.88 -23.70
CA ILE A 284 23.86 -12.21 -23.33
C ILE A 284 23.21 -12.12 -21.94
N TYR A 285 21.88 -12.26 -21.88
CA TYR A 285 21.15 -12.74 -20.70
C TYR A 285 20.53 -14.09 -21.09
N ARG A 286 20.84 -15.15 -20.33
CA ARG A 286 20.01 -16.35 -20.12
C ARG A 286 20.66 -17.23 -19.04
N ARG A 287 20.06 -17.27 -17.85
CA ARG A 287 19.16 -18.35 -17.38
C ARG A 287 18.51 -17.92 -16.08
#